data_AF-N4X3G2-F1
#
_entry.id   AF-N4X3G2-F1
#
_cell.length_a   1.000
_cell.length_b   1.000
_cell.length_c   1.000
_cell.angle_alpha   90.00
_cell.angle_beta   90.00
_cell.angle_gamma   90.00
#
_symmetry.space_group_name_H-M   'P 1'
#
loop_
_entity.id
_entity.type
_entity.pdbx_description
1 polymer ?
#
loop_
_entity_poly.entity_id
_entity_poly.type
_entity_poly.pdbx_seq_one_letter_code
_entity_poly.pdbx_strand_id
1 'polypeptide(L)'
;LVVLSLVVNIATHSWVERLYVTNKGDLIEPSGYPRGNVLRTSSFRDEDMTYRLPPAGRSEIWQSDLACKVSQMTYNQTAGSPSLHAHPNDTVILLYQENGHVTKIADDPGHTSSGIIAVFGTLHSLPTDTLQYLALSKDDGGQYELLKVASYDDGICYQDNKTPIALARQSLHHRPSLPEEGTDVWCGITIPLPEYIQKGQIYTLVWVWDFQGIGFYEVYTTCIDI
;
A
#
# COMPACT_ATOMS: atom_id res chain seq x y z
N LEU A 1 8.37 -36.45 22.43
CA LEU A 1 8.72 -35.02 22.25
C LEU A 1 7.54 -34.36 21.55
N VAL A 2 6.81 -33.48 22.23
CA VAL A 2 5.80 -32.63 21.58
C VAL A 2 6.57 -31.41 21.07
N VAL A 3 6.71 -31.28 19.76
CA VAL A 3 7.28 -30.09 19.14
C VAL A 3 6.21 -29.01 19.23
N LEU A 4 6.36 -28.12 20.20
CA LEU A 4 5.56 -26.92 20.32
C LEU A 4 6.00 -25.99 19.17
N SER A 5 5.29 -26.04 18.04
CA SER A 5 5.47 -25.08 16.95
C SER A 5 5.12 -23.70 17.51
N LEU A 6 6.13 -22.87 17.75
CA LEU A 6 5.91 -21.43 17.90
C LEU A 6 5.45 -20.93 16.54
N VAL A 7 4.14 -20.81 16.36
CA VAL A 7 3.56 -20.04 15.27
C VAL A 7 3.98 -18.60 15.54
N VAL A 8 5.01 -18.12 14.84
CA VAL A 8 5.32 -16.70 14.81
C VAL A 8 4.13 -16.07 14.09
N ASN A 9 3.24 -15.43 14.85
CA ASN A 9 2.23 -14.56 14.25
C ASN A 9 3.00 -13.40 13.64
N ILE A 10 3.33 -13.49 12.36
CA ILE A 10 3.67 -12.31 11.57
C ILE A 10 2.40 -11.47 11.63
N ALA A 11 2.45 -10.33 12.31
CA ALA A 11 1.31 -9.42 12.31
C ALA A 11 1.12 -8.96 10.86
N THR A 12 0.10 -9.49 10.19
CA THR A 12 -0.12 -9.21 8.78
C THR A 12 -0.72 -7.81 8.66
N HIS A 13 0.01 -6.90 8.02
CA HIS A 13 -0.46 -5.57 7.66
C HIS A 13 0.56 -4.85 6.78
N SER A 14 0.04 -4.03 5.88
CA SER A 14 0.81 -3.06 5.10
C SER A 14 -0.13 -1.95 4.65
N TRP A 15 0.44 -0.78 4.40
CA TRP A 15 -0.21 0.37 3.77
C TRP A 15 0.86 1.17 3.02
N VAL A 16 0.44 2.08 2.16
CA VAL A 16 1.37 3.05 1.55
C VAL A 16 1.85 4.01 2.62
N GLU A 17 3.16 4.06 2.87
CA GLU A 17 3.77 4.98 3.84
C GLU A 17 3.94 6.38 3.23
N ARG A 18 4.42 6.43 1.99
CA ARG A 18 4.80 7.67 1.30
C ARG A 18 4.68 7.55 -0.21
N LEU A 19 4.58 8.71 -0.84
CA LEU A 19 4.54 8.87 -2.28
C LEU A 19 5.57 9.89 -2.73
N TYR A 20 6.12 9.68 -3.92
CA TYR A 20 7.02 10.63 -4.57
C TYR A 20 6.73 10.71 -6.06
N VAL A 21 6.86 11.90 -6.65
CA VAL A 21 7.14 11.98 -8.09
C VAL A 21 8.53 11.41 -8.32
N THR A 22 8.70 10.66 -9.41
CA THR A 22 9.96 10.03 -9.75
C THR A 22 10.48 10.50 -11.10
N ASN A 23 11.80 10.61 -11.21
CA ASN A 23 12.47 10.87 -12.47
C ASN A 23 13.68 9.94 -12.59
N LYS A 24 13.60 8.95 -13.50
CA LYS A 24 14.67 7.96 -13.74
C LYS A 24 15.14 7.22 -12.48
N GLY A 25 14.22 6.98 -11.53
CA GLY A 25 14.50 6.28 -10.27
C GLY A 25 14.84 7.20 -9.09
N ASP A 26 15.10 8.49 -9.33
CA ASP A 26 15.26 9.47 -8.27
C ASP A 26 13.91 9.89 -7.70
N LEU A 27 13.84 10.03 -6.38
CA LEU A 27 12.67 10.53 -5.66
C LEU A 27 12.71 12.05 -5.59
N ILE A 28 11.66 12.72 -6.06
CA ILE A 28 11.57 14.19 -6.10
C ILE A 28 10.77 14.67 -4.89
N GLU A 29 11.39 15.50 -4.04
CA GLU A 29 10.74 16.16 -2.91
C GLU A 29 9.87 17.35 -3.35
N PRO A 30 8.82 17.72 -2.59
CA PRO A 30 8.40 17.09 -1.34
C PRO A 30 7.62 15.78 -1.55
N SER A 31 7.77 14.84 -0.62
CA SER A 31 6.91 13.66 -0.49
C SER A 31 5.43 14.00 -0.26
N GLY A 32 4.56 13.07 -0.65
CA GLY A 32 3.16 13.03 -0.25
C GLY A 32 2.85 11.85 0.66
N TYR A 33 1.67 11.89 1.28
CA TYR A 33 1.23 10.93 2.28
C TYR A 33 -0.23 10.50 2.05
N PRO A 34 -0.62 9.31 2.52
CA PRO A 34 -2.02 8.92 2.57
C PRO A 34 -2.87 9.88 3.39
N ARG A 35 -4.17 9.86 3.13
CA ARG A 35 -5.14 10.54 4.00
C ARG A 35 -4.98 10.05 5.43
N GLY A 36 -5.17 10.94 6.40
CA GLY A 36 -5.13 10.62 7.82
C GLY A 36 -3.84 9.95 8.29
N ASN A 37 -2.72 10.17 7.57
CA ASN A 37 -1.42 9.57 7.91
C ASN A 37 -1.05 9.85 9.37
N VAL A 38 -0.58 8.82 10.06
CA VAL A 38 -0.02 8.94 11.41
C VAL A 38 1.49 8.80 11.31
N LEU A 39 2.21 9.87 11.63
CA LEU A 39 3.66 9.87 11.57
C LEU A 39 4.25 8.83 12.53
N ARG A 40 5.26 8.09 12.04
CA ARG A 40 6.06 7.13 12.81
C ARG A 40 6.91 7.84 13.87
N THR A 41 6.26 8.18 14.99
CA THR A 41 6.85 8.72 16.21
C THR A 41 6.79 7.66 17.32
N SER A 42 7.31 7.96 18.51
CA SER A 42 7.29 6.99 19.63
C SER A 42 5.88 6.57 20.08
N SER A 43 4.84 7.31 19.69
CA SER A 43 3.44 6.97 19.97
C SER A 43 2.73 6.24 18.83
N PHE A 44 3.42 5.98 17.71
CA PHE A 44 2.84 5.32 16.54
C PHE A 44 2.42 3.88 16.84
N ARG A 45 1.28 3.46 16.30
CA ARG A 45 0.79 2.09 16.35
C ARG A 45 0.35 1.65 14.95
N ASP A 46 0.68 0.42 14.56
CA ASP A 46 0.33 -0.10 13.24
C ASP A 46 -1.19 -0.08 12.98
N GLU A 47 -2.00 -0.27 14.03
CA GLU A 47 -3.46 -0.24 13.93
C GLU A 47 -4.02 1.13 13.51
N ASP A 48 -3.25 2.21 13.74
CA ASP A 48 -3.68 3.56 13.37
C ASP A 48 -3.74 3.73 11.84
N MET A 49 -2.92 2.97 11.10
CA MET A 49 -2.86 2.98 9.64
C MET A 49 -3.45 1.73 8.99
N THR A 50 -3.42 0.59 9.67
CA THR A 50 -3.91 -0.68 9.12
C THR A 50 -5.40 -0.63 8.83
N TYR A 51 -5.78 -1.01 7.60
CA TYR A 51 -7.16 -1.28 7.25
C TYR A 51 -7.26 -2.60 6.49
N ARG A 52 -7.68 -3.63 7.22
CA ARG A 52 -7.83 -5.01 6.76
C ARG A 52 -9.28 -5.32 6.45
N LEU A 53 -9.52 -5.98 5.32
CA LEU A 53 -10.80 -6.49 4.86
C LEU A 53 -10.67 -8.00 4.57
N PRO A 54 -11.61 -8.83 5.07
CA PRO A 54 -12.60 -8.47 6.07
C PRO A 54 -11.95 -8.08 7.43
N PRO A 55 -12.63 -7.25 8.24
CA PRO A 55 -12.20 -6.93 9.59
C PRO A 55 -12.17 -8.20 10.45
N ALA A 56 -11.40 -8.13 11.54
CA ALA A 56 -11.23 -9.25 12.46
C ALA A 56 -12.58 -9.83 12.93
N GLY A 57 -12.67 -11.16 12.93
CA GLY A 57 -13.89 -11.89 13.30
C GLY A 57 -14.87 -12.12 12.14
N ARG A 58 -14.57 -11.64 10.92
CA ARG A 58 -15.35 -11.91 9.72
C ARG A 58 -14.52 -12.67 8.67
N SER A 59 -15.17 -13.58 7.95
CA SER A 59 -14.52 -14.51 7.01
C SER A 59 -14.64 -14.13 5.53
N GLU A 60 -15.46 -13.14 5.20
CA GLU A 60 -15.77 -12.73 3.83
C GLU A 60 -15.85 -11.21 3.71
N ILE A 61 -15.50 -10.66 2.55
CA ILE A 61 -15.69 -9.23 2.25
C ILE A 61 -17.14 -8.98 1.82
N TRP A 62 -17.76 -7.93 2.34
CA TRP A 62 -19.15 -7.58 2.08
C TRP A 62 -19.23 -6.49 1.02
N GLN A 63 -20.37 -6.41 0.33
CA GLN A 63 -20.59 -5.36 -0.67
C GLN A 63 -20.53 -3.95 -0.08
N SER A 64 -20.87 -3.81 1.20
CA SER A 64 -20.84 -2.53 1.94
C SER A 64 -19.47 -2.18 2.52
N ASP A 65 -18.45 -3.01 2.34
CA ASP A 65 -17.12 -2.70 2.86
C ASP A 65 -16.50 -1.55 2.08
N LEU A 66 -16.23 -0.46 2.81
CA LEU A 66 -15.64 0.74 2.25
C LEU A 66 -14.21 0.49 1.77
N ALA A 67 -13.84 1.12 0.67
CA ALA A 67 -12.49 1.09 0.13
C ALA A 67 -11.50 1.85 1.02
N CYS A 68 -11.96 2.87 1.75
CA CYS A 68 -11.11 3.67 2.63
C CYS A 68 -11.36 3.36 4.10
N LYS A 69 -10.29 3.35 4.90
CA LYS A 69 -10.37 3.37 6.37
C LYS A 69 -11.21 4.56 6.83
N VAL A 70 -11.87 4.46 7.99
CA VAL A 70 -12.64 5.58 8.58
C VAL A 70 -11.84 6.88 8.66
N SER A 71 -10.55 6.83 9.01
CA SER A 71 -9.66 8.01 9.05
C SER A 71 -9.25 8.54 7.68
N GLN A 72 -9.59 7.83 6.59
CA GLN A 72 -9.21 8.09 5.21
C GLN A 72 -10.41 8.32 4.25
N MET A 73 -11.65 8.33 4.76
CA MET A 73 -12.85 8.47 3.92
C MET A 73 -12.99 9.88 3.31
N THR A 74 -12.45 10.90 3.96
CA THR A 74 -12.52 12.29 3.52
C THR A 74 -11.12 12.85 3.22
N TYR A 75 -11.04 14.01 2.55
CA TYR A 75 -9.81 14.77 2.30
C TYR A 75 -9.19 15.33 3.61
N ASN A 76 -8.78 14.45 4.50
CA ASN A 76 -8.29 14.77 5.84
C ASN A 76 -6.77 14.55 5.88
N GLN A 77 -6.02 15.53 5.37
CA GLN A 77 -4.56 15.47 5.42
C GLN A 77 -4.05 15.84 6.81
N THR A 78 -3.15 15.03 7.35
CA THR A 78 -2.54 15.28 8.67
C THR A 78 -1.53 16.41 8.56
N ALA A 79 -1.49 17.30 9.56
CA ALA A 79 -0.47 18.35 9.61
C ALA A 79 0.94 17.74 9.60
N GLY A 80 1.79 18.19 8.67
CA GLY A 80 3.13 17.60 8.45
C GLY A 80 3.15 16.37 7.54
N SER A 81 2.00 15.95 7.01
CA SER A 81 1.87 14.88 6.03
C SER A 81 0.94 15.32 4.89
N PRO A 82 1.38 16.24 4.01
CA PRO A 82 0.54 16.74 2.93
C PRO A 82 0.26 15.67 1.86
N SER A 83 -0.76 15.89 1.04
CA SER A 83 -0.91 15.18 -0.24
C SER A 83 0.29 15.46 -1.15
N LEU A 84 0.59 14.52 -2.05
CA LEU A 84 1.62 14.75 -3.07
C LEU A 84 1.14 15.85 -4.02
N HIS A 85 2.03 16.72 -4.49
CA HIS A 85 1.73 17.57 -5.64
C HIS A 85 2.47 17.01 -6.86
N ALA A 86 1.74 16.74 -7.93
CA ALA A 86 2.29 16.21 -9.17
C ALA A 86 1.63 16.86 -10.39
N HIS A 87 2.29 16.75 -11.54
CA HIS A 87 1.75 17.14 -12.83
C HIS A 87 1.07 15.96 -13.55
N PRO A 88 0.15 16.23 -14.48
CA PRO A 88 -0.33 15.20 -15.40
C PRO A 88 0.86 14.56 -16.13
N ASN A 89 0.80 13.24 -16.35
CA ASN A 89 1.90 12.41 -16.88
C ASN A 89 3.13 12.23 -15.99
N ASP A 90 3.17 12.83 -14.79
CA ASP A 90 4.22 12.48 -13.84
C ASP A 90 4.12 11.00 -13.47
N THR A 91 5.28 10.40 -13.23
CA THR A 91 5.38 9.04 -12.76
C THR A 91 5.55 9.07 -11.24
N VAL A 92 4.58 8.52 -10.51
CA VAL A 92 4.56 8.49 -9.04
C VAL A 92 4.90 7.10 -8.54
N ILE A 93 5.72 7.01 -7.50
CA ILE A 93 5.96 5.76 -6.76
C ILE A 93 5.20 5.79 -5.43
N LEU A 94 4.52 4.69 -5.12
CA LEU A 94 3.92 4.43 -3.82
C LEU A 94 4.86 3.48 -3.06
N LEU A 95 5.32 3.89 -1.89
CA LEU A 95 6.25 3.12 -1.06
C LEU A 95 5.52 2.53 0.15
N TYR A 96 5.78 1.26 0.46
CA TYR A 96 5.13 0.51 1.54
C TYR A 96 6.11 -0.47 2.18
N GLN A 97 5.94 -0.72 3.48
CA GLN A 97 6.80 -1.64 4.23
C GLN A 97 6.41 -3.08 4.02
N GLU A 98 7.38 -3.95 3.71
CA GLU A 98 7.12 -5.37 3.52
C GLU A 98 6.71 -6.10 4.81
N ASN A 99 7.10 -5.61 5.99
CA ASN A 99 6.75 -6.16 7.30
C ASN A 99 6.96 -7.69 7.45
N GLY A 100 7.88 -8.28 6.69
CA GLY A 100 8.17 -9.71 6.65
C GLY A 100 7.36 -10.49 5.61
N HIS A 101 6.40 -9.87 4.93
CA HIS A 101 5.56 -10.50 3.90
C HIS A 101 6.32 -10.80 2.60
N VAL A 102 7.58 -10.39 2.51
CA VAL A 102 8.47 -10.68 1.39
C VAL A 102 9.67 -11.49 1.85
N THR A 103 10.49 -10.98 2.76
CA THR A 103 11.73 -11.65 3.16
C THR A 103 11.53 -12.80 4.15
N LYS A 104 10.34 -12.93 4.77
CA LYS A 104 9.94 -14.04 5.64
C LYS A 104 8.71 -14.80 5.13
N ILE A 105 8.32 -14.62 3.86
CA ILE A 105 7.12 -15.29 3.33
C ILE A 105 7.20 -16.82 3.42
N ALA A 106 8.41 -17.39 3.34
CA ALA A 106 8.62 -18.83 3.50
C ALA A 106 8.32 -19.35 4.93
N ASP A 107 8.30 -18.46 5.91
CA ASP A 107 7.96 -18.77 7.31
C ASP A 107 6.45 -18.62 7.59
N ASP A 108 5.65 -18.17 6.61
CA ASP A 108 4.20 -18.04 6.70
C ASP A 108 3.50 -19.24 6.03
N PRO A 109 3.08 -20.27 6.79
CA PRO A 109 2.39 -21.43 6.21
C PRO A 109 0.98 -21.10 5.70
N GLY A 110 0.43 -19.92 6.03
CA GLY A 110 -0.89 -19.46 5.62
C GLY A 110 -0.91 -18.84 4.23
N HIS A 111 0.23 -18.49 3.65
CA HIS A 111 0.33 -17.78 2.38
C HIS A 111 1.32 -18.45 1.43
N THR A 112 0.99 -18.47 0.14
CA THR A 112 1.87 -19.05 -0.90
C THR A 112 2.70 -18.00 -1.62
N SER A 113 2.42 -16.73 -1.41
CA SER A 113 3.09 -15.58 -2.03
C SER A 113 2.87 -14.33 -1.20
N SER A 114 3.64 -13.27 -1.48
CA SER A 114 3.46 -11.93 -0.89
C SER A 114 2.18 -11.22 -1.37
N GLY A 115 1.39 -11.82 -2.26
CA GLY A 115 0.17 -11.22 -2.79
C GLY A 115 0.39 -10.27 -3.97
N ILE A 116 -0.70 -9.63 -4.39
CA ILE A 116 -0.79 -8.77 -5.57
C ILE A 116 -1.29 -7.39 -5.14
N ILE A 117 -0.73 -6.34 -5.73
CA ILE A 117 -1.21 -4.98 -5.58
C ILE A 117 -1.99 -4.58 -6.83
N ALA A 118 -3.12 -3.93 -6.64
CA ALA A 118 -3.82 -3.15 -7.64
C ALA A 118 -3.94 -1.69 -7.19
N VAL A 119 -3.68 -0.75 -8.10
CA VAL A 119 -3.84 0.68 -7.83
C VAL A 119 -4.94 1.23 -8.72
N PHE A 120 -5.98 1.77 -8.09
CA PHE A 120 -7.10 2.40 -8.75
C PHE A 120 -7.01 3.91 -8.60
N GLY A 121 -7.51 4.66 -9.59
CA GLY A 121 -7.54 6.12 -9.55
C GLY A 121 -8.86 6.72 -10.01
N THR A 122 -9.23 7.89 -9.47
CA THR A 122 -10.43 8.64 -9.88
C THR A 122 -10.35 10.13 -9.54
N LEU A 123 -11.11 10.95 -10.28
CA LEU A 123 -11.40 12.35 -9.94
C LEU A 123 -12.66 12.52 -9.07
N HIS A 124 -13.40 11.45 -8.83
CA HIS A 124 -14.76 11.50 -8.27
C HIS A 124 -14.91 10.60 -7.04
N SER A 125 -13.88 10.53 -6.19
CA SER A 125 -13.92 9.71 -4.97
C SER A 125 -14.99 10.22 -4.00
N LEU A 126 -15.75 9.29 -3.44
CA LEU A 126 -16.76 9.51 -2.42
C LEU A 126 -16.38 8.79 -1.11
N PRO A 127 -16.73 9.34 0.06
CA PRO A 127 -16.52 8.69 1.36
C PRO A 127 -17.18 7.30 1.49
N THR A 128 -18.15 7.00 0.62
CA THR A 128 -18.94 5.76 0.62
C THR A 128 -18.50 4.76 -0.44
N ASP A 129 -17.41 5.03 -1.17
CA ASP A 129 -16.91 4.09 -2.18
C ASP A 129 -16.54 2.77 -1.52
N THR A 130 -17.03 1.66 -2.09
CA THR A 130 -16.80 0.31 -1.58
C THR A 130 -15.65 -0.36 -2.32
N LEU A 131 -15.01 -1.37 -1.70
CA LEU A 131 -13.95 -2.13 -2.36
C LEU A 131 -14.43 -2.76 -3.68
N GLN A 132 -15.67 -3.26 -3.71
CA GLN A 132 -16.25 -3.84 -4.93
C GLN A 132 -16.53 -2.78 -6.01
N TYR A 133 -16.88 -1.56 -5.61
CA TYR A 133 -17.14 -0.46 -6.55
C TYR A 133 -15.91 -0.07 -7.36
N LEU A 134 -14.69 -0.22 -6.79
CA LEU A 134 -13.44 0.08 -7.49
C LEU A 134 -13.25 -0.75 -8.77
N ALA A 135 -13.77 -1.98 -8.77
CA ALA A 135 -13.62 -2.94 -9.88
C ALA A 135 -14.79 -2.89 -10.88
N LEU A 136 -15.78 -2.03 -10.66
CA LEU A 136 -16.93 -1.90 -11.54
C LEU A 136 -16.51 -1.32 -12.88
N SER A 137 -17.00 -1.91 -13.98
CA SER A 137 -16.68 -1.41 -15.32
C SER A 137 -17.27 -0.01 -15.54
N LYS A 138 -16.70 0.78 -16.47
CA LYS A 138 -17.25 2.09 -16.84
C LYS A 138 -18.69 1.97 -17.40
N ASP A 139 -18.98 0.89 -18.13
CA ASP A 139 -20.31 0.62 -18.70
C ASP A 139 -21.36 0.36 -17.59
N ASP A 140 -20.91 -0.17 -16.45
CA ASP A 140 -21.74 -0.43 -15.28
C ASP A 140 -21.76 0.76 -14.29
N GLY A 141 -21.21 1.92 -14.66
CA GLY A 141 -21.20 3.13 -13.82
C GLY A 141 -20.01 3.23 -12.86
N GLY A 142 -18.98 2.41 -13.04
CA GLY A 142 -17.71 2.54 -12.32
C GLY A 142 -17.05 3.88 -12.61
N GLN A 143 -16.45 4.48 -11.58
CA GLN A 143 -15.74 5.77 -11.69
C GLN A 143 -14.23 5.65 -11.52
N TYR A 144 -13.76 4.47 -11.13
CA TYR A 144 -12.34 4.17 -10.94
C TYR A 144 -11.72 3.59 -12.22
N GLU A 145 -10.45 3.90 -12.41
CA GLU A 145 -9.59 3.32 -13.45
C GLU A 145 -8.52 2.47 -12.79
N LEU A 146 -8.32 1.26 -13.27
CA LEU A 146 -7.20 0.41 -12.85
C LEU A 146 -5.92 0.92 -13.52
N LEU A 147 -5.06 1.57 -12.74
CA LEU A 147 -3.81 2.16 -13.25
C LEU A 147 -2.69 1.12 -13.37
N LYS A 148 -2.63 0.19 -12.41
CA LYS A 148 -1.60 -0.87 -12.42
C LYS A 148 -1.99 -2.06 -11.56
N VAL A 149 -1.51 -3.23 -11.99
CA VAL A 149 -1.45 -4.46 -11.20
C VAL A 149 0.00 -4.94 -11.17
N ALA A 150 0.51 -5.33 -10.02
CA ALA A 150 1.86 -5.88 -9.86
C ALA A 150 1.94 -6.81 -8.65
N SER A 151 2.99 -7.61 -8.55
CA SER A 151 3.31 -8.31 -7.30
C SER A 151 3.55 -7.31 -6.17
N TYR A 152 3.17 -7.67 -4.94
CA TYR A 152 3.54 -6.89 -3.75
C TYR A 152 5.06 -6.87 -3.52
N ASP A 153 5.69 -8.00 -3.80
CA ASP A 153 7.14 -8.10 -3.86
C ASP A 153 7.68 -7.47 -5.15
N ASP A 154 8.38 -6.34 -5.05
CA ASP A 154 9.02 -5.67 -6.19
C ASP A 154 10.37 -6.29 -6.60
N GLY A 155 10.82 -7.32 -5.88
CA GLY A 155 12.04 -8.08 -6.11
C GLY A 155 13.32 -7.42 -5.58
N ILE A 156 13.25 -6.20 -5.04
CA ILE A 156 14.42 -5.45 -4.55
C ILE A 156 14.28 -5.01 -3.09
N CYS A 157 13.08 -4.77 -2.60
CA CYS A 157 12.82 -4.33 -1.24
C CYS A 157 13.16 -5.39 -0.20
N TYR A 158 13.51 -4.98 1.01
CA TYR A 158 13.77 -5.92 2.09
C TYR A 158 13.64 -5.25 3.45
N GLN A 159 13.30 -6.05 4.45
CA GLN A 159 13.50 -5.77 5.85
C GLN A 159 14.81 -6.43 6.31
N ASP A 160 15.66 -5.70 7.05
CA ASP A 160 16.93 -6.22 7.56
C ASP A 160 16.74 -7.19 8.73
N ASN A 161 16.24 -8.38 8.41
CA ASN A 161 15.94 -9.45 9.37
C ASN A 161 16.87 -10.67 9.24
N LYS A 162 17.95 -10.52 8.47
CA LYS A 162 19.01 -11.53 8.27
C LYS A 162 18.56 -12.84 7.63
N THR A 163 17.36 -12.93 7.04
CA THR A 163 17.00 -14.09 6.22
C THR A 163 17.87 -14.14 4.96
N PRO A 164 18.03 -15.32 4.32
CA PRO A 164 18.79 -15.41 3.07
C PRO A 164 18.28 -14.47 1.97
N ILE A 165 16.96 -14.24 1.89
CA ILE A 165 16.36 -13.31 0.92
C ILE A 165 16.77 -11.87 1.25
N ALA A 166 16.67 -11.44 2.51
CA ALA A 166 17.09 -10.09 2.92
C ALA A 166 18.58 -9.85 2.62
N LEU A 167 19.46 -10.80 2.97
CA LEU A 167 20.89 -10.70 2.69
C LEU A 167 21.21 -10.65 1.19
N ALA A 168 20.50 -11.43 0.37
CA ALA A 168 20.66 -11.37 -1.08
C ALA A 168 20.22 -10.01 -1.63
N ARG A 169 19.09 -9.47 -1.15
CA ARG A 169 18.57 -8.18 -1.61
C ARG A 169 19.43 -7.00 -1.21
N GLN A 170 20.02 -6.99 -0.01
CA GLN A 170 20.99 -5.98 0.44
C GLN A 170 22.17 -5.78 -0.52
N SER A 171 22.50 -6.79 -1.33
CA SER A 171 23.59 -6.72 -2.32
C SER A 171 23.19 -6.11 -3.67
N LEU A 172 21.90 -5.84 -3.88
CA LEU A 172 21.38 -5.27 -5.12
C LEU A 172 21.58 -3.76 -5.17
N HIS A 173 21.39 -3.20 -6.36
CA HIS A 173 21.33 -1.75 -6.51
C HIS A 173 19.96 -1.23 -6.05
N HIS A 174 19.96 -0.30 -5.10
CA HIS A 174 18.76 0.33 -4.58
C HIS A 174 18.72 1.82 -4.94
N ARG A 175 17.51 2.37 -4.92
CA ARG A 175 17.32 3.83 -4.88
C ARG A 175 17.99 4.42 -3.63
N PRO A 176 18.26 5.73 -3.60
CA PRO A 176 18.70 6.40 -2.38
C PRO A 176 17.80 6.05 -1.18
N SER A 177 18.43 5.71 -0.05
CA SER A 177 17.72 5.36 1.18
C SER A 177 17.01 6.58 1.75
N LEU A 178 15.77 6.41 2.18
CA LEU A 178 15.07 7.41 2.97
C LEU A 178 15.45 7.22 4.45
N PRO A 179 15.69 8.30 5.21
CA PRO A 179 16.00 8.20 6.64
C PRO A 179 15.00 7.36 7.45
N GLU A 180 13.73 7.37 7.05
CA GLU A 180 12.62 6.68 7.71
C GLU A 180 12.61 5.18 7.47
N GLU A 181 13.35 4.70 6.47
CA GLU A 181 13.53 3.26 6.23
C GLU A 181 14.55 2.65 7.19
N GLY A 182 15.40 3.47 7.80
CA GLY A 182 16.48 2.99 8.65
C GLY A 182 17.42 2.06 7.89
N THR A 183 17.44 0.78 8.27
CA THR A 183 18.23 -0.28 7.63
C THR A 183 17.48 -1.03 6.53
N ASP A 184 16.19 -0.77 6.37
CA ASP A 184 15.32 -1.46 5.44
C ASP A 184 15.30 -0.73 4.08
N VAL A 185 14.70 -1.37 3.08
CA VAL A 185 14.28 -0.74 1.82
C VAL A 185 12.83 -1.10 1.59
N TRP A 186 11.95 -0.10 1.59
CA TRP A 186 10.51 -0.27 1.36
C TRP A 186 10.23 -0.68 -0.08
N CYS A 187 9.21 -1.53 -0.24
CA CYS A 187 8.72 -1.94 -1.54
C CYS A 187 8.03 -0.79 -2.25
N GLY A 188 8.01 -0.85 -3.58
CA GLY A 188 7.50 0.21 -4.41
C GLY A 188 6.57 -0.27 -5.52
N ILE A 189 5.56 0.53 -5.84
CA ILE A 189 4.82 0.42 -7.10
C ILE A 189 4.77 1.77 -7.80
N THR A 190 5.26 1.80 -9.04
CA THR A 190 5.30 3.00 -9.86
C THR A 190 4.12 3.06 -10.83
N ILE A 191 3.41 4.18 -10.86
CA ILE A 191 2.26 4.44 -11.74
C ILE A 191 2.43 5.77 -12.50
N PRO A 192 2.06 5.85 -13.79
CA PRO A 192 1.90 7.12 -14.49
C PRO A 192 0.57 7.76 -14.12
N LEU A 193 0.56 9.06 -13.84
CA LEU A 193 -0.67 9.81 -13.66
C LEU A 193 -1.34 10.10 -15.02
N PRO A 194 -2.67 9.96 -15.13
CA PRO A 194 -3.38 10.27 -16.37
C PRO A 194 -3.16 11.69 -16.89
N GLU A 195 -3.02 11.83 -18.20
CA GLU A 195 -2.80 13.12 -18.87
C GLU A 195 -4.01 14.08 -18.79
N TYR A 196 -5.21 13.55 -18.59
CA TYR A 196 -6.45 14.33 -18.57
C TYR A 196 -6.66 15.12 -17.28
N ILE A 197 -5.87 14.83 -16.23
CA ILE A 197 -5.97 15.53 -14.96
C ILE A 197 -5.64 17.00 -15.19
N GLN A 198 -6.46 17.91 -14.67
CA GLN A 198 -6.25 19.34 -14.78
C GLN A 198 -5.61 19.89 -13.51
N LYS A 199 -4.83 20.96 -13.66
CA LYS A 199 -4.20 21.65 -12.53
C LYS A 199 -5.26 22.09 -11.52
N GLY A 200 -5.03 21.76 -10.25
CA GLY A 200 -5.91 22.14 -9.14
C GLY A 200 -7.05 21.15 -8.87
N GLN A 201 -7.13 20.05 -9.62
CA GLN A 201 -7.98 18.92 -9.27
C GLN A 201 -7.27 18.01 -8.28
N ILE A 202 -8.05 17.35 -7.42
CA ILE A 202 -7.58 16.27 -6.56
C ILE A 202 -7.83 14.96 -7.29
N TYR A 203 -6.78 14.17 -7.48
CA TYR A 203 -6.86 12.81 -8.00
C TYR A 203 -6.66 11.82 -6.86
N THR A 204 -7.66 11.00 -6.59
CA THR A 204 -7.62 10.02 -5.51
C THR A 204 -7.13 8.69 -6.03
N LEU A 205 -6.17 8.11 -5.33
CA LEU A 205 -5.72 6.74 -5.51
C LEU A 205 -6.25 5.84 -4.39
N VAL A 206 -6.57 4.61 -4.75
CA VAL A 206 -6.77 3.52 -3.79
C VAL A 206 -5.75 2.43 -4.12
N TRP A 207 -4.80 2.26 -3.21
CA TRP A 207 -3.88 1.12 -3.22
C TRP A 207 -4.59 -0.05 -2.55
N VAL A 208 -4.68 -1.18 -3.24
CA VAL A 208 -5.30 -2.42 -2.75
C VAL A 208 -4.25 -3.51 -2.80
N TRP A 209 -3.94 -4.11 -1.66
CA TRP A 209 -3.09 -5.28 -1.56
C TRP A 209 -3.96 -6.49 -1.26
N ASP A 210 -4.07 -7.36 -2.26
CA ASP A 210 -4.68 -8.67 -2.13
C ASP A 210 -3.61 -9.65 -1.63
N PHE A 211 -3.73 -10.04 -0.36
CA PHE A 211 -2.86 -10.98 0.33
C PHE A 211 -3.64 -12.23 0.72
N GLN A 212 -4.44 -12.79 -0.19
CA GLN A 212 -5.24 -13.98 0.13
C GLN A 212 -4.40 -15.08 0.78
N GLY A 213 -4.89 -15.60 1.89
CA GLY A 213 -4.36 -16.80 2.51
C GLY A 213 -5.01 -18.07 1.97
N ILE A 214 -4.43 -19.21 2.36
CA ILE A 214 -4.97 -20.53 2.01
C ILE A 214 -6.30 -20.73 2.76
N GLY A 215 -7.40 -20.50 2.04
CA GLY A 215 -8.76 -20.73 2.54
C GLY A 215 -9.38 -19.56 3.32
N PHE A 216 -8.79 -18.36 3.28
CA PHE A 216 -9.38 -17.16 3.88
C PHE A 216 -9.08 -15.91 3.05
N TYR A 217 -9.96 -14.91 3.19
CA TYR A 217 -9.79 -13.63 2.52
C TYR A 217 -8.94 -12.67 3.36
N GLU A 218 -8.03 -11.96 2.71
CA GLU A 218 -7.22 -10.93 3.36
C GLU A 218 -6.77 -9.86 2.36
N VAL A 219 -7.32 -8.67 2.51
CA VAL A 219 -7.07 -7.52 1.64
C VAL A 219 -6.78 -6.30 2.51
N TYR A 220 -5.80 -5.50 2.12
CA TYR A 220 -5.50 -4.21 2.74
C TYR A 220 -5.71 -3.09 1.75
N THR A 221 -6.16 -1.93 2.22
CA THR A 221 -6.30 -0.77 1.34
C THR A 221 -5.73 0.50 1.97
N THR A 222 -5.36 1.45 1.12
CA THR A 222 -4.91 2.78 1.51
C THR A 222 -5.43 3.82 0.53
N CYS A 223 -6.13 4.84 1.04
CA CYS A 223 -6.65 5.93 0.22
C CYS A 223 -5.76 7.17 0.30
N ILE A 224 -5.46 7.73 -0.86
CA ILE A 224 -4.43 8.75 -1.04
C ILE A 224 -4.92 9.82 -2.00
N ASP A 225 -4.53 11.07 -1.78
CA ASP A 225 -4.80 12.18 -2.70
C ASP A 225 -3.50 12.74 -3.28
N ILE A 226 -3.57 13.13 -4.55
CA ILE A 226 -2.55 13.81 -5.33
C ILE A 226 -3.16 15.06 -5.97
#